data_AF-A0A013XSN4-F1
#
_entry.id   AF-A0A013XSN4-F1
#
_cell.length_a   1.000
_cell.length_b   1.000
_cell.length_c   1.000
_cell.angle_alpha   90.00
_cell.angle_beta   90.00
_cell.angle_gamma   90.00
#
_symmetry.space_group_name_H-M   'P 1'
#
loop_
_entity.id
_entity.type
_entity.pdbx_description
1 polymer ?
#
loop_
_entity_poly.entity_id
_entity_poly.type
_entity_poly.pdbx_seq_one_letter_code
_entity_poly.pdbx_strand_id
1 'polypeptide(L)'
;MRYDALCEHYGMTPTRNNRGVAHENGGIESPHGHLKAAIKDALLMRGSRDFDDLASYRHFIDEVVSRKNRRNGPRIDAERAILQPLPGARTSDYEETIVTVTSTSSFTLRKVFYTVPSRLIGHRLRVRLYDDRLDLFIGGTHLMTLPRGRSFNNGSHGHVVDYRHVIHSLRRKPMALLKLVYRDQLFPREPYRQTFDRLIAALPERIACRQMVELLAMAHERACEAELAELLAADVAANRLPDMDALRIRFAPDPAALPDVVVELVPLVTYDVLLAGEAA
;
A
#
# COMPACT_ATOMS: atom_id res chain seq x y z
N MET A 1 -20.49 2.50 -6.77
CA MET A 1 -21.32 1.41 -7.32
C MET A 1 -22.71 1.95 -7.61
N ARG A 2 -23.21 1.80 -8.84
CA ARG A 2 -24.62 2.08 -9.15
C ARG A 2 -25.41 0.84 -8.72
N TYR A 3 -26.32 0.99 -7.76
CA TYR A 3 -27.10 -0.11 -7.18
C TYR A 3 -27.77 -1.01 -8.24
N ASP A 4 -28.24 -0.40 -9.33
CA ASP A 4 -28.86 -1.12 -10.45
C ASP A 4 -27.92 -2.11 -11.14
N ALA A 5 -26.64 -1.75 -11.33
CA ALA A 5 -25.65 -2.63 -11.95
C ALA A 5 -25.28 -3.83 -11.05
N LEU A 6 -25.34 -3.64 -9.73
CA LEU A 6 -25.19 -4.74 -8.76
C LEU A 6 -26.37 -5.71 -8.88
N CYS A 7 -27.59 -5.17 -8.95
CA CYS A 7 -28.80 -5.96 -9.10
C CYS A 7 -28.79 -6.75 -10.41
N GLU A 8 -28.45 -6.12 -11.53
CA GLU A 8 -28.32 -6.77 -12.83
C GLU A 8 -27.28 -7.90 -12.82
N HIS A 9 -26.09 -7.64 -12.27
CA HIS A 9 -24.99 -8.61 -12.21
C HIS A 9 -25.37 -9.90 -11.44
N TYR A 10 -26.19 -9.77 -10.40
CA TYR A 10 -26.64 -10.90 -9.59
C TYR A 10 -28.06 -11.38 -9.90
N GLY A 11 -28.72 -10.85 -10.95
CA GLY A 11 -30.09 -11.22 -11.28
C GLY A 11 -31.11 -10.88 -10.19
N MET A 12 -30.83 -9.86 -9.38
CA MET A 12 -31.69 -9.42 -8.28
C MET A 12 -32.68 -8.34 -8.73
N THR A 13 -33.87 -8.36 -8.16
CA THR A 13 -34.86 -7.28 -8.36
C THR A 13 -34.75 -6.26 -7.23
N PRO A 14 -34.37 -5.00 -7.50
CA PRO A 14 -34.32 -3.97 -6.48
C PRO A 14 -35.73 -3.63 -5.98
N THR A 15 -35.94 -3.61 -4.68
CA THR A 15 -37.19 -3.15 -4.05
C THR A 15 -36.92 -1.97 -3.13
N ARG A 16 -37.84 -1.01 -3.09
CA ARG A 16 -37.83 0.06 -2.09
C ARG A 16 -38.76 -0.35 -0.95
N ASN A 17 -38.41 0.00 0.28
CA ASN A 17 -39.29 -0.23 1.41
C ASN A 17 -40.58 0.58 1.24
N ASN A 18 -41.73 -0.08 1.40
CA ASN A 18 -43.03 0.55 1.31
C ASN A 18 -43.32 1.35 2.59
N ARG A 19 -43.53 2.66 2.47
CA ARG A 19 -43.88 3.53 3.62
C ARG A 19 -45.13 2.97 4.33
N GLY A 20 -44.97 2.52 5.58
CA GLY A 20 -46.06 2.01 6.42
C GLY A 20 -46.00 0.52 6.76
N VAL A 21 -45.11 -0.26 6.14
CA VAL A 21 -44.92 -1.69 6.46
C VAL A 21 -43.71 -1.86 7.39
N ALA A 22 -43.93 -1.69 8.69
CA ALA A 22 -42.86 -1.75 9.71
C ALA A 22 -42.13 -3.11 9.77
N HIS A 23 -42.78 -4.19 9.33
CA HIS A 23 -42.23 -5.55 9.36
C HIS A 23 -41.08 -5.77 8.37
N GLU A 24 -41.03 -5.02 7.26
CA GLU A 24 -39.96 -5.14 6.24
C GLU A 24 -38.60 -4.62 6.78
N ASN A 25 -38.61 -3.56 7.59
CA ASN A 25 -37.39 -3.06 8.25
C ASN A 25 -37.01 -3.88 9.48
N GLY A 26 -38.00 -4.31 10.27
CA GLY A 26 -37.76 -5.04 11.52
C GLY A 26 -36.99 -6.35 11.33
N GLY A 27 -37.24 -7.06 10.22
CA GLY A 27 -36.52 -8.30 9.88
C GLY A 27 -35.04 -8.13 9.55
N ILE A 28 -34.60 -6.92 9.16
CA ILE A 28 -33.21 -6.62 8.78
C ILE A 28 -32.49 -5.87 9.91
N GLU A 29 -33.17 -4.94 10.57
CA GLU A 29 -32.58 -4.12 11.64
C GLU A 29 -32.35 -4.90 12.94
N SER A 30 -33.26 -5.80 13.31
CA SER A 30 -33.13 -6.61 14.53
C SER A 30 -31.89 -7.54 14.50
N PRO A 31 -31.63 -8.33 13.44
CA PRO A 31 -30.42 -9.14 13.33
C PRO A 31 -29.12 -8.35 13.42
N HIS A 32 -29.08 -7.14 12.86
CA HIS A 32 -27.94 -6.22 12.97
C HIS A 32 -27.73 -5.75 14.41
N GLY A 33 -28.80 -5.39 15.12
CA GLY A 33 -28.75 -5.07 16.54
C GLY A 33 -28.21 -6.23 17.38
N HIS A 34 -28.70 -7.44 17.14
CA HIS A 34 -28.23 -8.64 17.82
C HIS A 34 -26.76 -8.97 17.52
N LEU A 35 -26.28 -8.69 16.29
CA LEU A 35 -24.85 -8.88 15.96
C LEU A 35 -23.98 -7.89 16.75
N LYS A 36 -24.37 -6.61 16.81
CA LYS A 36 -23.64 -5.59 17.59
C LYS A 36 -23.57 -5.94 19.07
N ALA A 37 -24.67 -6.43 19.64
CA ALA A 37 -24.70 -6.90 21.03
C ALA A 37 -23.76 -8.10 21.24
N ALA A 38 -23.83 -9.11 20.37
CA ALA A 38 -22.96 -10.29 20.47
C ALA A 38 -21.46 -9.94 20.38
N ILE A 39 -21.09 -9.00 19.50
CA ILE A 39 -19.70 -8.51 19.41
C ILE A 39 -19.30 -7.79 20.70
N LYS A 40 -20.19 -6.96 21.26
CA LYS A 40 -19.93 -6.26 22.54
C LYS A 40 -19.71 -7.26 23.68
N ASP A 41 -20.52 -8.30 23.77
CA ASP A 41 -20.40 -9.33 24.81
C ASP A 41 -19.13 -10.17 24.63
N ALA A 42 -18.79 -10.52 23.40
CA ALA A 42 -17.53 -11.21 23.08
C ALA A 42 -16.30 -10.36 23.45
N LEU A 43 -16.34 -9.05 23.21
CA LEU A 43 -15.27 -8.14 23.63
C LEU A 43 -15.17 -8.02 25.17
N LEU A 44 -16.32 -8.07 25.88
CA LEU A 44 -16.32 -8.09 27.34
C LEU A 44 -15.70 -9.38 27.89
N MET A 45 -16.04 -10.54 27.32
CA MET A 45 -15.46 -11.82 27.72
C MET A 45 -13.96 -11.91 27.44
N ARG A 46 -13.48 -11.25 26.39
CA ARG A 46 -12.04 -11.14 26.08
C ARG A 46 -11.28 -10.31 27.13
N GLY A 47 -11.96 -9.43 27.87
CA GLY A 47 -11.34 -8.57 28.89
C GLY A 47 -10.54 -7.38 28.34
N SER A 48 -10.29 -7.32 27.03
CA SER A 48 -9.64 -6.19 26.35
C SER A 48 -10.27 -5.92 24.99
N ARG A 49 -10.27 -4.65 24.58
CA ARG A 49 -10.66 -4.20 23.23
C ARG A 49 -9.47 -3.98 22.31
N ASP A 50 -8.25 -4.14 22.81
CA ASP A 50 -7.04 -3.86 22.05
C ASP A 50 -6.63 -5.08 21.25
N PHE A 51 -6.35 -4.88 19.96
CA PHE A 51 -5.89 -5.91 19.03
C PHE A 51 -4.53 -5.47 18.47
N ASP A 52 -3.64 -6.43 18.26
CA ASP A 52 -2.30 -6.15 17.74
C ASP A 52 -2.34 -5.66 16.29
N ASP A 53 -3.27 -6.18 15.49
CA ASP A 53 -3.50 -5.75 14.11
C ASP A 53 -4.97 -5.91 13.66
N LEU A 54 -5.27 -5.37 12.48
CA LEU A 54 -6.59 -5.46 11.85
C LEU A 54 -6.96 -6.90 11.47
N ALA A 55 -5.98 -7.76 11.16
CA ALA A 55 -6.24 -9.15 10.78
C ALA A 55 -6.76 -9.95 11.98
N SER A 56 -6.17 -9.74 13.15
CA SER A 56 -6.58 -10.32 14.44
C SER A 56 -7.99 -9.87 14.81
N TYR A 57 -8.30 -8.60 14.61
CA TYR A 57 -9.66 -8.09 14.78
C TYR A 57 -10.66 -8.74 13.81
N ARG A 58 -10.33 -8.83 12.51
CA ARG A 58 -11.17 -9.50 11.50
C ARG A 58 -11.43 -10.96 11.88
N HIS A 59 -10.39 -11.69 12.29
CA HIS A 59 -10.51 -13.08 12.70
C HIS A 59 -11.43 -13.25 13.92
N PHE A 60 -11.31 -12.37 14.92
CA PHE A 60 -12.22 -12.35 16.07
C PHE A 60 -13.68 -12.14 15.66
N ILE A 61 -13.94 -11.20 14.75
CA ILE A 61 -15.30 -10.98 14.21
C ILE A 61 -15.79 -12.23 13.47
N ASP A 62 -14.94 -12.85 12.65
CA ASP A 62 -15.27 -14.07 11.90
C ASP A 62 -15.63 -15.22 12.85
N GLU A 63 -14.95 -15.37 13.99
CA GLU A 63 -15.31 -16.38 15.00
C GLU A 63 -16.69 -16.12 15.60
N VAL A 64 -16.98 -14.88 16.00
CA VAL A 64 -18.26 -14.50 16.61
C VAL A 64 -19.41 -14.74 15.62
N VAL A 65 -19.21 -14.31 14.37
CA VAL A 65 -20.18 -14.50 13.28
C VAL A 65 -20.35 -15.99 12.98
N SER A 66 -19.27 -16.77 12.91
CA SER A 66 -19.31 -18.21 12.65
C SER A 66 -20.06 -18.98 13.73
N ARG A 67 -19.87 -18.64 15.01
CA ARG A 67 -20.61 -19.25 16.13
C ARG A 67 -22.11 -18.97 16.02
N LYS A 68 -22.49 -17.73 15.66
CA LYS A 68 -23.88 -17.33 15.46
C LYS A 68 -24.50 -18.06 14.25
N ASN A 69 -23.77 -18.11 13.14
CA ASN A 69 -24.23 -18.72 11.89
C ASN A 69 -24.25 -20.25 11.93
N ARG A 70 -23.48 -20.90 12.82
CA ARG A 70 -23.49 -22.37 12.98
C ARG A 70 -24.90 -22.93 13.19
N ARG A 71 -25.75 -22.21 13.92
CA ARG A 71 -27.15 -22.61 14.17
C ARG A 71 -28.03 -22.52 12.92
N ASN A 72 -27.67 -21.67 11.97
CA ASN A 72 -28.41 -21.47 10.72
C ASN A 72 -27.87 -22.32 9.56
N GLY A 73 -26.73 -22.98 9.73
CA GLY A 73 -26.06 -23.78 8.70
C GLY A 73 -27.00 -24.72 7.93
N PRO A 74 -27.76 -25.61 8.63
CA PRO A 74 -28.66 -26.54 7.94
C PRO A 74 -29.74 -25.87 7.10
N ARG A 75 -30.27 -24.73 7.54
CA ARG A 75 -31.28 -23.95 6.79
C ARG A 75 -30.66 -23.29 5.57
N ILE A 76 -29.48 -22.69 5.74
CA ILE A 76 -28.72 -22.07 4.65
C ILE A 76 -28.31 -23.10 3.61
N ASP A 77 -27.89 -24.30 4.01
CA ASP A 77 -27.48 -25.35 3.07
C ASP A 77 -28.68 -25.90 2.28
N ALA A 78 -29.85 -26.04 2.91
CA ALA A 78 -31.08 -26.41 2.22
C ALA A 78 -31.50 -25.36 1.18
N GLU A 79 -31.41 -24.07 1.51
CA GLU A 79 -31.66 -22.98 0.56
C GLU A 79 -30.59 -22.93 -0.54
N ARG A 80 -29.32 -23.12 -0.20
CA ARG A 80 -28.20 -23.07 -1.17
C ARG A 80 -28.36 -24.12 -2.28
N ALA A 81 -28.96 -25.27 -2.00
CA ALA A 81 -29.19 -26.32 -2.99
C ALA A 81 -30.15 -25.91 -4.12
N ILE A 82 -31.00 -24.88 -3.91
CA ILE A 82 -31.97 -24.39 -4.89
C ILE A 82 -31.61 -23.01 -5.47
N LEU A 83 -30.53 -22.38 -5.00
CA LEU A 83 -30.07 -21.08 -5.49
C LEU A 83 -29.30 -21.20 -6.81
N GLN A 84 -29.33 -20.13 -7.60
CA GLN A 84 -28.53 -20.01 -8.82
C GLN A 84 -27.02 -19.95 -8.50
N PRO A 85 -26.15 -20.44 -9.40
CA PRO A 85 -24.71 -20.28 -9.24
C PRO A 85 -24.33 -18.79 -9.28
N LEU A 86 -23.32 -18.42 -8.49
CA LEU A 86 -22.80 -17.06 -8.52
C LEU A 86 -22.15 -16.76 -9.89
N PRO A 87 -22.23 -15.52 -10.38
CA PRO A 87 -21.50 -15.09 -11.57
C PRO A 87 -20.01 -15.39 -11.43
N GLY A 88 -19.35 -15.77 -12.54
CA GLY A 88 -17.94 -16.17 -12.56
C GLY A 88 -16.96 -15.06 -12.16
N ALA A 89 -17.40 -13.81 -12.14
CA ALA A 89 -16.64 -12.67 -11.62
C ALA A 89 -17.42 -11.97 -10.51
N ARG A 90 -16.72 -11.54 -9.46
CA ARG A 90 -17.28 -10.66 -8.44
C ARG A 90 -17.60 -9.30 -9.07
N THR A 91 -18.71 -8.67 -8.66
CA THR A 91 -19.02 -7.30 -9.10
C THR A 91 -17.89 -6.35 -8.73
N SER A 92 -17.58 -5.40 -9.61
CA SER A 92 -16.57 -4.36 -9.40
C SER A 92 -16.89 -3.50 -8.18
N ASP A 93 -16.29 -3.83 -7.03
CA ASP A 93 -16.41 -3.12 -5.75
C ASP A 93 -15.46 -1.92 -5.62
N TYR A 94 -14.81 -1.55 -6.72
CA TYR A 94 -13.89 -0.42 -6.81
C TYR A 94 -14.47 0.75 -7.59
N GLU A 95 -13.99 1.95 -7.25
CA GLU A 95 -14.13 3.14 -8.10
C GLU A 95 -12.91 3.24 -9.02
N GLU A 96 -13.12 3.47 -10.31
CA GLU A 96 -12.03 3.67 -11.26
C GLU A 96 -11.78 5.17 -11.48
N THR A 97 -10.52 5.60 -11.41
CA THR A 97 -10.12 7.00 -11.65
C THR A 97 -8.81 7.04 -12.40
N ILE A 98 -8.69 7.92 -13.39
CA ILE A 98 -7.44 8.15 -14.10
C ILE A 98 -6.67 9.27 -13.41
N VAL A 99 -5.41 9.03 -13.09
CA VAL A 99 -4.50 10.00 -12.50
C VAL A 99 -3.25 10.15 -13.37
N THR A 100 -2.68 11.35 -13.40
CA THR A 100 -1.40 11.60 -14.09
C THR A 100 -0.30 11.71 -13.06
N VAL A 101 0.81 11.01 -13.29
CA VAL A 101 1.98 11.08 -12.40
C VAL A 101 2.78 12.35 -12.69
N THR A 102 3.03 13.13 -11.66
CA THR A 102 3.78 14.39 -11.73
C THR A 102 5.28 14.15 -11.92
N SER A 103 6.03 15.20 -12.24
CA SER A 103 7.50 15.18 -12.36
C SER A 103 8.22 14.79 -11.05
N THR A 104 7.54 14.86 -9.92
CA THR A 104 8.05 14.42 -8.60
C THR A 104 7.76 12.94 -8.31
N SER A 105 7.32 12.17 -9.32
CA SER A 105 6.99 10.75 -9.17
C SER A 105 5.87 10.47 -8.17
N SER A 106 4.81 11.27 -8.27
CA SER A 106 3.69 11.23 -7.33
C SER A 106 2.37 11.59 -7.98
N PHE A 107 1.26 11.27 -7.34
CA PHE A 107 -0.06 11.74 -7.73
C PHE A 107 -0.93 11.97 -6.48
N THR A 108 -1.99 12.76 -6.63
CA THR A 108 -2.96 12.99 -5.55
C THR A 108 -4.31 12.40 -5.94
N LEU A 109 -4.89 11.58 -5.07
CA LEU A 109 -6.23 11.04 -5.24
C LEU A 109 -7.02 11.22 -3.94
N ARG A 110 -8.24 11.79 -4.04
CA ARG A 110 -9.14 12.01 -2.89
C ARG A 110 -8.45 12.71 -1.69
N LYS A 111 -7.66 13.76 -1.96
CA LYS A 111 -6.85 14.51 -0.97
C LYS A 111 -5.74 13.71 -0.28
N VAL A 112 -5.34 12.58 -0.86
CA VAL A 112 -4.21 11.78 -0.38
C VAL A 112 -3.11 11.79 -1.42
N PHE A 113 -1.88 12.06 -0.99
CA PHE A 113 -0.69 12.09 -1.81
C PHE A 113 -0.03 10.71 -1.82
N TYR A 114 0.19 10.17 -3.02
CA TYR A 114 0.82 8.88 -3.25
C TYR A 114 2.13 9.07 -4.02
N THR A 115 3.18 8.38 -3.59
CA THR A 115 4.41 8.26 -4.38
C THR A 115 4.41 7.00 -5.22
N VAL A 116 5.06 7.05 -6.38
CA VAL A 116 5.22 5.93 -7.31
C VAL A 116 6.66 5.89 -7.84
N PRO A 117 7.13 4.80 -8.47
CA PRO A 117 8.48 4.73 -9.04
C PRO A 117 8.70 5.77 -10.15
N SER A 118 9.91 6.33 -10.22
CA SER A 118 10.30 7.41 -11.15
C SER A 118 10.08 7.08 -12.63
N ARG A 119 10.13 5.80 -13.00
CA ARG A 119 9.79 5.32 -14.34
C ARG A 119 8.36 5.63 -14.78
N LEU A 120 7.46 5.97 -13.85
CA LEU A 120 6.06 6.28 -14.14
C LEU A 120 5.80 7.79 -14.31
N ILE A 121 6.83 8.64 -14.20
CA ILE A 121 6.68 10.09 -14.41
C ILE A 121 6.10 10.39 -15.79
N GLY A 122 5.06 11.22 -15.85
CA GLY A 122 4.38 11.61 -17.09
C GLY A 122 3.37 10.58 -17.61
N HIS A 123 3.32 9.37 -17.05
CA HIS A 123 2.32 8.38 -17.44
C HIS A 123 0.95 8.66 -16.81
N ARG A 124 -0.11 8.29 -17.53
CA ARG A 124 -1.49 8.27 -17.04
C ARG A 124 -1.79 6.87 -16.51
N LEU A 125 -2.06 6.78 -15.21
CA LEU A 125 -2.37 5.54 -14.52
C LEU A 125 -3.86 5.43 -14.29
N ARG A 126 -4.38 4.22 -14.46
CA ARG A 126 -5.75 3.86 -14.11
C ARG A 126 -5.74 3.26 -12.71
N VAL A 127 -6.43 3.92 -11.79
CA VAL A 127 -6.46 3.58 -10.38
C VAL A 127 -7.80 2.94 -10.06
N ARG A 128 -7.77 1.72 -9.51
CA ARG A 128 -8.94 1.08 -8.91
C ARG A 128 -8.88 1.30 -7.40
N LEU A 129 -9.79 2.12 -6.89
CA LEU A 129 -9.89 2.48 -5.49
C LEU A 129 -10.88 1.55 -4.77
N TYR A 130 -10.36 0.73 -3.86
CA TYR A 130 -11.15 -0.14 -2.97
C TYR A 130 -11.33 0.53 -1.60
N ASP A 131 -11.97 -0.16 -0.64
CA ASP A 131 -12.11 0.37 0.72
C ASP A 131 -10.79 0.40 1.51
N ASP A 132 -9.89 -0.55 1.26
CA ASP A 132 -8.62 -0.71 1.99
C ASP A 132 -7.36 -0.48 1.15
N ARG A 133 -7.46 -0.52 -0.18
CA ARG A 133 -6.31 -0.44 -1.10
C ARG A 133 -6.60 0.31 -2.40
N LEU A 134 -5.55 0.58 -3.15
CA LEU A 134 -5.56 1.11 -4.50
C LEU A 134 -4.75 0.18 -5.40
N ASP A 135 -5.30 -0.23 -6.52
CA ASP A 135 -4.54 -0.94 -7.55
C ASP A 135 -4.25 0.00 -8.71
N LEU A 136 -2.97 0.11 -9.08
CA LEU A 136 -2.49 0.96 -10.17
C LEU A 136 -2.28 0.12 -11.43
N PHE A 137 -2.81 0.61 -12.56
CA PHE A 137 -2.69 -0.01 -13.87
C PHE A 137 -2.11 0.98 -14.87
N ILE A 138 -1.29 0.48 -15.79
CA ILE A 138 -0.91 1.20 -17.01
C ILE A 138 -1.46 0.44 -18.21
N GLY A 139 -2.39 1.07 -18.93
CA GLY A 139 -3.22 0.36 -19.92
C GLY A 139 -3.96 -0.82 -19.28
N GLY A 140 -3.64 -2.04 -19.74
CA GLY A 140 -4.19 -3.30 -19.23
C GLY A 140 -3.39 -3.97 -18.11
N THR A 141 -2.15 -3.54 -17.86
CA THR A 141 -1.21 -4.23 -16.97
C THR A 141 -1.29 -3.70 -15.54
N HIS A 142 -1.45 -4.59 -14.56
CA HIS A 142 -1.34 -4.24 -13.14
C HIS A 142 0.12 -3.92 -12.80
N LEU A 143 0.34 -2.78 -12.13
CA LEU A 143 1.67 -2.32 -11.76
C LEU A 143 1.99 -2.57 -10.30
N MET A 144 1.09 -2.17 -9.40
CA MET A 144 1.27 -2.31 -7.96
C MET A 144 -0.03 -2.05 -7.21
N THR A 145 -0.02 -2.46 -5.95
CA THR A 145 -1.06 -2.19 -4.97
C THR A 145 -0.51 -1.29 -3.87
N LEU A 146 -1.24 -0.22 -3.54
CA LEU A 146 -0.91 0.72 -2.47
C LEU A 146 -2.00 0.67 -1.39
N PRO A 147 -1.67 0.85 -0.10
CA PRO A 147 -2.68 0.96 0.94
C PRO A 147 -3.50 2.24 0.75
N ARG A 148 -4.80 2.20 1.09
CA ARG A 148 -5.64 3.39 1.00
C ARG A 148 -5.37 4.33 2.16
N GLY A 149 -4.73 5.46 1.84
CA GLY A 149 -4.66 6.58 2.77
C GLY A 149 -6.06 7.20 2.95
N ARG A 150 -6.31 7.71 4.16
CA ARG A 150 -7.53 8.47 4.48
C ARG A 150 -7.13 9.90 4.84
N SER A 151 -7.87 10.87 4.32
CA SER A 151 -7.79 12.25 4.77
C SER A 151 -8.37 12.33 6.17
N PHE A 152 -7.67 12.97 7.11
CA PHE A 152 -8.24 13.22 8.43
C PHE A 152 -9.21 14.43 8.36
N ASN A 153 -10.24 14.42 9.21
CA ASN A 153 -11.27 15.47 9.24
C ASN A 153 -10.73 16.88 9.54
N ASN A 154 -9.48 17.01 9.97
CA ASN A 154 -8.81 18.30 10.21
C ASN A 154 -8.31 18.97 8.92
N GLY A 155 -8.68 18.46 7.73
CA GLY A 155 -8.27 19.04 6.45
C GLY A 155 -6.81 18.73 6.06
N SER A 156 -6.09 17.95 6.87
CA SER A 156 -4.76 17.48 6.51
C SER A 156 -4.85 16.43 5.41
N HIS A 157 -3.95 16.58 4.42
CA HIS A 157 -3.83 15.62 3.34
C HIS A 157 -3.24 14.33 3.91
N GLY A 158 -3.81 13.19 3.53
CA GLY A 158 -3.18 11.91 3.82
C GLY A 158 -1.92 11.76 2.97
N HIS A 159 -0.93 11.03 3.46
CA HIS A 159 0.27 10.71 2.70
C HIS A 159 0.48 9.20 2.74
N VAL A 160 0.74 8.60 1.58
CA VAL A 160 1.17 7.22 1.43
C VAL A 160 2.43 7.25 0.59
N VAL A 161 3.56 7.17 1.28
CA VAL A 161 4.87 7.47 0.72
C VAL A 161 5.76 6.24 0.90
N ASP A 162 6.53 5.92 -0.13
CA ASP A 162 7.64 4.96 -0.06
C ASP A 162 8.93 5.71 -0.37
N TYR A 163 9.92 5.61 0.51
CA TYR A 163 11.21 6.27 0.31
C TYR A 163 11.92 5.79 -0.94
N ARG A 164 11.70 4.54 -1.38
CA ARG A 164 12.28 3.98 -2.61
C ARG A 164 11.90 4.80 -3.85
N HIS A 165 10.74 5.43 -3.82
CA HIS A 165 10.27 6.28 -4.93
C HIS A 165 10.95 7.66 -4.96
N VAL A 166 11.36 8.17 -3.80
CA VAL A 166 11.86 9.54 -3.64
C VAL A 166 13.40 9.57 -3.51
N ILE A 167 14.03 8.44 -3.21
CA ILE A 167 15.45 8.36 -2.87
C ILE A 167 16.39 8.91 -3.94
N HIS A 168 16.12 8.64 -5.22
CA HIS A 168 16.93 9.16 -6.32
C HIS A 168 16.87 10.69 -6.43
N SER A 169 15.71 11.28 -6.17
CA SER A 169 15.52 12.74 -6.12
C SER A 169 16.21 13.34 -4.89
N LEU A 170 16.11 12.67 -3.73
CA LEU A 170 16.78 13.10 -2.50
C LEU A 170 18.31 13.04 -2.61
N ARG A 171 18.88 12.04 -3.30
CA ARG A 171 20.34 11.98 -3.55
C ARG A 171 20.86 13.20 -4.30
N ARG A 172 20.09 13.71 -5.26
CA ARG A 172 20.44 14.94 -5.99
C ARG A 172 20.29 16.19 -5.14
N LYS A 173 19.31 16.23 -4.22
CA LYS A 173 19.05 17.38 -3.33
C LYS A 173 18.76 16.94 -1.89
N PRO A 174 19.79 16.56 -1.11
CA PRO A 174 19.58 15.97 0.23
C PRO A 174 18.89 16.91 1.21
N MET A 175 19.14 18.22 1.10
CA MET A 175 18.53 19.25 1.94
C MET A 175 17.00 19.33 1.84
N ALA A 176 16.39 18.73 0.80
CA ALA A 176 14.94 18.67 0.70
C ALA A 176 14.31 17.88 1.86
N LEU A 177 15.02 16.87 2.39
CA LEU A 177 14.52 15.98 3.45
C LEU A 177 14.01 16.74 4.68
N LEU A 178 14.71 17.81 5.09
CA LEU A 178 14.33 18.63 6.26
C LEU A 178 12.98 19.34 6.10
N LYS A 179 12.60 19.70 4.87
CA LYS A 179 11.41 20.52 4.59
C LYS A 179 10.21 19.69 4.12
N LEU A 180 10.32 18.36 4.12
CA LEU A 180 9.21 17.50 3.70
C LEU A 180 8.16 17.37 4.81
N VAL A 181 6.90 17.64 4.47
CA VAL A 181 5.76 17.51 5.39
C VAL A 181 5.58 16.06 5.84
N TYR A 182 5.89 15.10 4.97
CA TYR A 182 5.77 13.66 5.23
C TYR A 182 7.11 13.00 5.61
N ARG A 183 8.10 13.79 6.04
CA ARG A 183 9.46 13.31 6.36
C ARG A 183 9.46 12.07 7.24
N ASP A 184 8.68 12.09 8.32
CA ASP A 184 8.70 11.02 9.32
C ASP A 184 8.10 9.70 8.78
N GLN A 185 7.27 9.78 7.73
CA GLN A 185 6.71 8.61 7.04
C GLN A 185 7.66 8.00 5.99
N LEU A 186 8.75 8.69 5.62
CA LEU A 186 9.76 8.13 4.73
C LEU A 186 10.62 7.08 5.43
N PHE A 187 10.78 7.16 6.76
CA PHE A 187 11.65 6.24 7.47
C PHE A 187 11.00 4.85 7.54
N PRO A 188 11.64 3.80 7.00
CA PRO A 188 11.02 2.47 6.92
C PRO A 188 10.85 1.82 8.31
N ARG A 189 11.76 2.14 9.24
CA ARG A 189 11.72 1.63 10.61
C ARG A 189 12.11 2.72 11.62
N GLU A 190 11.68 2.53 12.85
CA GLU A 190 11.97 3.37 14.01
C GLU A 190 13.47 3.75 14.17
N PRO A 191 14.44 2.82 14.04
CA PRO A 191 15.86 3.16 14.21
C PRO A 191 16.39 4.19 13.21
N TYR A 192 15.83 4.25 11.99
CA TYR A 192 16.21 5.27 11.02
C TYR A 192 15.78 6.66 11.52
N ARG A 193 14.56 6.81 12.03
CA ARG A 193 14.10 8.10 12.56
C ARG A 193 14.99 8.57 13.71
N GLN A 194 15.26 7.68 14.68
CA GLN A 194 16.11 8.00 15.83
C GLN A 194 17.54 8.36 15.40
N THR A 195 18.07 7.67 14.39
CA THR A 195 19.37 8.00 13.81
C THR A 195 19.36 9.41 13.21
N PHE A 196 18.32 9.78 12.47
CA PHE A 196 18.21 11.12 11.87
C PHE A 196 18.17 12.23 12.91
N ASP A 197 17.37 12.05 13.97
CA ASP A 197 17.25 13.03 15.05
C ASP A 197 18.62 13.29 15.71
N ARG A 198 19.42 12.24 15.88
CA ARG A 198 20.79 12.35 16.39
C ARG A 198 21.76 12.99 15.41
N LEU A 199 21.66 12.66 14.13
CA LEU A 199 22.48 13.27 13.09
C LEU A 199 22.25 14.78 13.04
N ILE A 200 21.00 15.24 13.13
CA ILE A 200 20.67 16.67 13.19
C ILE A 200 21.21 17.33 14.47
N ALA A 201 21.12 16.64 15.61
CA ALA A 201 21.59 17.19 16.88
C ALA A 201 23.13 17.30 16.96
N ALA A 202 23.86 16.37 16.34
CA ALA A 202 25.32 16.28 16.45
C ALA A 202 26.07 16.93 15.29
N LEU A 203 25.45 17.08 14.11
CA LEU A 203 26.11 17.54 12.89
C LEU A 203 25.37 18.72 12.24
N PRO A 204 26.06 19.56 11.45
CA PRO A 204 25.38 20.56 10.63
C PRO A 204 24.33 19.90 9.72
N GLU A 205 23.17 20.56 9.58
CA GLU A 205 22.00 20.07 8.82
C GLU A 205 22.35 19.48 7.45
N ARG A 206 23.28 20.11 6.73
CA ARG A 206 23.73 19.66 5.41
C ARG A 206 24.41 18.29 5.43
N ILE A 207 25.23 18.03 6.43
CA ILE A 207 25.94 16.76 6.58
C ILE A 207 24.97 15.70 7.07
N ALA A 208 24.13 16.02 8.06
CA ALA A 208 23.09 15.13 8.58
C ALA A 208 22.13 14.63 7.47
N CYS A 209 21.62 15.54 6.65
CA CYS A 209 20.77 15.19 5.51
C CYS A 209 21.47 14.31 4.49
N ARG A 210 22.74 14.61 4.17
CA ARG A 210 23.52 13.83 3.22
C ARG A 210 23.73 12.40 3.73
N GLN A 211 24.13 12.24 4.98
CA GLN A 211 24.36 10.92 5.59
C GLN A 211 23.06 10.12 5.67
N MET A 212 21.95 10.73 6.09
CA MET A 212 20.67 10.02 6.13
C MET A 212 20.17 9.60 4.74
N VAL A 213 20.28 10.47 3.75
CA VAL A 213 19.93 10.11 2.36
C VAL A 213 20.83 8.99 1.84
N GLU A 214 22.10 8.97 2.22
CA GLU A 214 23.03 7.89 1.86
C GLU A 214 22.65 6.57 2.55
N LEU A 215 22.25 6.59 3.82
CA LEU A 215 21.73 5.41 4.54
C LEU A 215 20.48 4.84 3.86
N LEU A 216 19.51 5.70 3.51
CA LEU A 216 18.30 5.28 2.78
C LEU A 216 18.62 4.77 1.37
N ALA A 217 19.61 5.35 0.70
CA ALA A 217 20.05 4.88 -0.61
C ALA A 217 20.72 3.50 -0.52
N MET A 218 21.57 3.29 0.49
CA MET A 218 22.20 2.00 0.76
C MET A 218 21.15 0.93 1.07
N ALA A 219 20.16 1.24 1.91
CA ALA A 219 19.04 0.34 2.21
C ALA A 219 18.26 -0.06 0.96
N HIS A 220 18.04 0.89 0.03
CA HIS A 220 17.35 0.64 -1.22
C HIS A 220 18.17 -0.18 -2.22
N GLU A 221 19.42 0.22 -2.48
CA GLU A 221 20.28 -0.39 -3.50
C GLU A 221 20.69 -1.82 -3.14
N ARG A 222 20.84 -2.10 -1.84
CA ARG A 222 21.38 -3.37 -1.35
C ARG A 222 20.33 -4.27 -0.69
N ALA A 223 19.07 -3.84 -0.69
CA ALA A 223 17.95 -4.52 -0.02
C ALA A 223 18.20 -4.90 1.45
N CYS A 224 19.12 -4.20 2.15
CA CYS A 224 19.58 -4.53 3.50
C CYS A 224 18.85 -3.74 4.60
N GLU A 225 17.58 -3.37 4.36
CA GLU A 225 16.84 -2.44 5.22
C GLU A 225 16.71 -2.93 6.68
N ALA A 226 16.56 -4.24 6.88
CA ALA A 226 16.39 -4.89 8.18
C ALA A 226 17.72 -4.95 8.95
N GLU A 227 18.75 -5.50 8.32
CA GLU A 227 20.09 -5.61 8.93
C GLU A 227 20.66 -4.22 9.24
N LEU A 228 20.49 -3.25 8.34
CA LEU A 228 20.91 -1.87 8.60
C LEU A 228 20.12 -1.27 9.77
N ALA A 229 18.82 -1.57 9.91
CA ALA A 229 18.04 -1.08 11.06
C ALA A 229 18.55 -1.63 12.40
N GLU A 230 18.98 -2.89 12.45
CA GLU A 230 19.54 -3.51 13.66
C GLU A 230 20.86 -2.85 14.06
N LEU A 231 21.74 -2.60 13.08
CA LEU A 231 23.00 -1.88 13.32
C LEU A 231 22.76 -0.45 13.80
N LEU A 232 21.83 0.27 13.13
CA LEU A 232 21.44 1.60 13.55
C LEU A 232 20.84 1.59 14.97
N ALA A 233 20.03 0.59 15.32
CA ALA A 233 19.50 0.45 16.68
C ALA A 233 20.60 0.23 17.72
N ALA A 234 21.62 -0.57 17.39
CA ALA A 234 22.77 -0.81 18.27
C ALA A 234 23.62 0.47 18.46
N ASP A 235 23.87 1.23 17.40
CA ASP A 235 24.58 2.51 17.49
C ASP A 235 23.76 3.56 18.23
N VAL A 236 22.44 3.55 18.06
CA VAL A 236 21.53 4.37 18.84
C VAL A 236 21.63 3.99 20.33
N ALA A 237 21.55 2.70 20.68
CA ALA A 237 21.69 2.26 22.07
C ALA A 237 23.05 2.61 22.68
N ALA A 238 24.13 2.54 21.90
CA ALA A 238 25.49 2.84 22.34
C ALA A 238 25.86 4.33 22.32
N ASN A 239 24.91 5.21 22.01
CA ASN A 239 25.12 6.65 21.86
C ASN A 239 26.21 7.05 20.85
N ARG A 240 26.33 6.29 19.75
CA ARG A 240 27.25 6.55 18.66
C ARG A 240 26.53 7.05 17.41
N LEU A 241 27.27 7.75 16.55
CA LEU A 241 26.82 8.07 15.20
C LEU A 241 27.20 6.91 14.26
N PRO A 242 26.38 6.62 13.24
CA PRO A 242 26.68 5.55 12.30
C PRO A 242 27.95 5.86 11.50
N ASP A 243 28.86 4.90 11.45
CA ASP A 243 30.06 4.97 10.62
C ASP A 243 29.73 4.59 9.17
N MET A 244 29.62 5.62 8.31
CA MET A 244 29.29 5.44 6.91
C MET A 244 30.34 4.65 6.13
N ASP A 245 31.63 4.72 6.51
CA ASP A 245 32.69 3.97 5.85
C ASP A 245 32.60 2.48 6.18
N ALA A 246 32.43 2.16 7.46
CA ALA A 246 32.24 0.79 7.92
C ALA A 246 30.97 0.16 7.31
N LEU A 247 29.87 0.92 7.24
CA LEU A 247 28.63 0.47 6.60
C LEU A 247 28.79 0.25 5.09
N ARG A 248 29.52 1.15 4.38
CA ARG A 248 29.81 0.96 2.96
C ARG A 248 30.61 -0.31 2.69
N ILE A 249 31.60 -0.60 3.52
CA ILE A 249 32.43 -1.82 3.40
C ILE A 249 31.60 -3.06 3.72
N ARG A 250 30.88 -3.06 4.84
CA ARG A 250 30.07 -4.21 5.28
C ARG A 250 29.01 -4.61 4.27
N PHE A 251 28.34 -3.62 3.70
CA PHE A 251 27.29 -3.86 2.74
C PHE A 251 27.78 -3.83 1.29
N ALA A 252 29.08 -3.63 1.01
CA ALA A 252 29.63 -3.60 -0.35
C ALA A 252 29.14 -4.81 -1.18
N PRO A 253 28.81 -4.65 -2.48
CA PRO A 253 28.47 -5.80 -3.29
C PRO A 253 29.72 -6.67 -3.35
N ASP A 254 29.58 -7.99 -3.20
CA ASP A 254 30.71 -8.89 -3.43
C ASP A 254 31.21 -8.66 -4.87
N PRO A 255 32.44 -8.15 -5.07
CA PRO A 255 32.97 -7.94 -6.41
C PRO A 255 33.05 -9.25 -7.22
N ALA A 256 33.03 -10.42 -6.56
CA ALA A 256 32.97 -11.72 -7.24
C ALA A 256 31.57 -12.10 -7.75
N ALA A 257 30.51 -11.42 -7.31
CA ALA A 257 29.12 -11.70 -7.70
C ALA A 257 28.61 -10.79 -8.83
N LEU A 258 29.43 -9.84 -9.31
CA LEU A 258 29.08 -8.99 -10.45
C LEU A 258 29.33 -9.78 -11.74
N PRO A 259 28.30 -10.11 -12.54
CA PRO A 259 28.53 -10.72 -13.84
C PRO A 259 29.28 -9.73 -14.73
N ASP A 260 30.30 -10.22 -15.42
CA ASP A 260 31.01 -9.45 -16.43
C ASP A 260 30.06 -9.26 -17.63
N VAL A 261 29.35 -8.14 -17.66
CA VAL A 261 28.39 -7.85 -18.74
C VAL A 261 29.17 -7.30 -19.92
N VAL A 262 29.65 -8.21 -20.76
CA VAL A 262 30.20 -7.87 -22.08
C VAL A 262 29.02 -7.53 -22.99
N VAL A 263 28.77 -6.23 -23.18
CA VAL A 263 27.81 -5.75 -24.18
C VAL A 263 28.51 -5.81 -25.54
N GLU A 264 28.31 -6.90 -26.28
CA GLU A 264 28.66 -6.95 -27.70
C GLU A 264 27.72 -6.02 -28.47
N LEU A 265 28.23 -4.85 -28.84
CA LEU A 265 27.51 -3.95 -29.74
C LEU A 265 27.51 -4.58 -31.13
N VAL A 266 26.33 -5.05 -31.56
CA VAL A 266 26.13 -5.56 -32.91
C VAL A 266 26.41 -4.44 -33.91
N PRO A 267 27.21 -4.67 -34.97
CA PRO A 267 27.48 -3.67 -36.00
C PRO A 267 26.17 -3.15 -36.62
N LEU A 268 26.07 -1.83 -36.77
CA LEU A 268 24.89 -1.13 -37.28
C LEU A 268 24.40 -1.66 -38.64
N VAL A 269 25.31 -2.21 -39.45
CA VAL A 269 25.03 -2.84 -40.76
C VAL A 269 24.03 -4.01 -40.66
N THR A 270 23.93 -4.66 -39.50
CA THR A 270 23.00 -5.77 -39.28
C THR A 270 21.54 -5.30 -39.25
N TYR A 271 21.30 -4.02 -38.93
CA TYR A 271 19.96 -3.43 -38.93
C TYR A 271 19.48 -3.01 -40.32
N ASP A 272 20.35 -2.92 -41.33
CA ASP A 272 19.98 -2.60 -42.71
C ASP A 272 19.08 -3.67 -43.34
N VAL A 273 19.17 -4.91 -42.84
CA VAL A 273 18.30 -6.04 -43.24
C VAL A 273 16.82 -5.78 -42.88
N LEU A 274 16.56 -5.03 -41.81
CA LEU A 274 15.20 -4.68 -41.40
C LEU A 274 14.61 -3.54 -42.25
N LEU A 275 15.46 -2.73 -42.89
CA LEU A 275 15.03 -1.68 -43.82
C LEU A 275 14.71 -2.22 -45.22
N ALA A 276 15.27 -3.37 -45.60
CA ALA A 276 15.04 -4.01 -46.90
C ALA A 276 13.76 -4.87 -46.96
N GLY A 277 12.95 -4.91 -45.89
CA GLY A 277 11.71 -5.70 -45.80
C GLY A 277 10.43 -5.01 -46.27
N GLU A 278 10.47 -3.74 -46.69
CA GLU A 278 9.33 -3.03 -47.29
C GLU A 278 9.63 -2.66 -48.76
N ALA A 279 9.79 -3.67 -49.62
CA ALA A 279 9.59 -3.52 -51.07
C ALA A 279 9.42 -4.90 -51.75
N ALA A 280 8.26 -5.52 -51.56
CA ALA A 280 7.67 -6.46 -52.52
C ALA A 280 6.16 -6.57 -52.28
#